data_AF-A0A934LRE1-F1
#
_entry.id   AF-A0A934LRE1-F1
#
_cell.length_a   1.000
_cell.length_b   1.000
_cell.length_c   1.000
_cell.angle_alpha   90.00
_cell.angle_beta   90.00
_cell.angle_gamma   90.00
#
_symmetry.space_group_name_H-M   'P 1'
#
loop_
_entity.id
_entity.type
_entity.pdbx_description
1 polymer ?
#
loop_
_entity_poly.entity_id
_entity_poly.type
_entity_poly.pdbx_seq_one_letter_code
_entity_poly.pdbx_strand_id
1 'polypeptide(L)'
;MQLNLPILDRLNGCKSILIAGAGGGFDVFVGLPIYFTLRRLGYNVHLANYSFCDFMLASMFSEPIALSPLVLGARPPQDKPLPYYAEGYLARWFQETQQEDVTIWMFAKTGAGPLMEGYATLTEHLSTDALILVDGGVDSIMRGDEAGPGTLLEDSISLTAANTLNIPVKLLACLGFGTEIEEEVCHHHALENIAALAKAGGFLGNCSLTPQMDVFQKFEAACRYVWEQPRHPKSHITTRVIPAVHGEFGNHYMYPDDDTLNRIPIFVSPLMSLYWWFNAETVIQHNLLIPLLSDTETTIDAFRAYAALRPHLTIRPRKNIPY
;
A
#
# COMPACT_ATOMS: atom_id res chain seq x y z
N MET A 1 29.15 6.30 8.92
CA MET A 1 27.88 6.42 8.18
C MET A 1 27.86 5.32 7.14
N GLN A 2 26.99 4.31 7.30
CA GLN A 2 26.67 3.41 6.19
C GLN A 2 25.70 4.16 5.28
N LEU A 3 25.90 4.09 3.96
CA LEU A 3 25.05 4.79 2.99
C LEU A 3 23.69 4.09 2.76
N ASN A 4 23.46 2.96 3.42
CA ASN A 4 22.24 2.16 3.27
C ASN A 4 21.26 2.39 4.42
N LEU A 5 19.98 2.18 4.14
CA LEU A 5 18.93 2.12 5.16
C LEU A 5 19.06 0.82 5.98
N PRO A 6 18.69 0.81 7.27
CA PRO A 6 18.79 -0.36 8.15
C PRO A 6 17.74 -1.45 7.81
N ILE A 7 17.12 -1.42 6.63
CA ILE A 7 16.07 -2.36 6.24
C ILE A 7 16.62 -3.79 6.15
N LEU A 8 17.78 -3.96 5.52
CA LEU A 8 18.41 -5.28 5.42
C LEU A 8 18.90 -5.79 6.77
N ASP A 9 19.36 -4.89 7.65
CA ASP A 9 19.74 -5.26 9.02
C ASP A 9 18.52 -5.73 9.83
N ARG A 10 17.35 -5.10 9.61
CA ARG A 10 16.08 -5.52 10.24
C ARG A 10 15.58 -6.86 9.72
N LEU A 11 15.78 -7.15 8.43
CA LEU A 11 15.41 -8.42 7.80
C LEU A 11 16.44 -9.54 8.05
N ASN A 12 17.52 -9.27 8.78
CA ASN A 12 18.55 -10.26 9.05
C ASN A 12 17.97 -11.47 9.81
N GLY A 13 18.16 -12.66 9.25
CA GLY A 13 17.63 -13.92 9.79
C GLY A 13 16.25 -14.30 9.25
N CYS A 14 15.53 -13.38 8.61
CA CYS A 14 14.28 -13.68 7.89
C CYS A 14 14.58 -14.38 6.55
N LYS A 15 13.63 -15.17 6.06
CA LYS A 15 13.71 -15.91 4.80
C LYS A 15 12.49 -15.74 3.93
N SER A 16 11.31 -15.65 4.53
CA SER A 16 10.01 -15.60 3.84
C SER A 16 9.30 -14.31 4.18
N ILE A 17 9.22 -13.40 3.21
CA ILE A 17 8.76 -12.03 3.40
C ILE A 17 7.44 -11.85 2.68
N LEU A 18 6.41 -11.41 3.41
CA LEU A 18 5.15 -10.97 2.84
C LEU A 18 5.19 -9.47 2.63
N ILE A 19 4.98 -9.02 1.40
CA ILE A 19 4.74 -7.61 1.07
C ILE A 19 3.24 -7.46 0.85
N ALA A 20 2.57 -6.64 1.64
CA ALA A 20 1.12 -6.49 1.59
C ALA A 20 0.69 -5.02 1.44
N GLY A 21 -0.12 -4.71 0.42
CA GLY A 21 -0.75 -3.39 0.26
C GLY A 21 -1.75 -3.08 1.36
N ALA A 22 -1.62 -1.91 2.01
CA ALA A 22 -2.30 -1.57 3.26
C ALA A 22 -3.67 -0.86 3.08
N GLY A 23 -3.72 0.23 2.33
CA GLY A 23 -4.93 0.99 1.99
C GLY A 23 -5.77 0.30 0.90
N GLY A 24 -5.14 -0.64 0.20
CA GLY A 24 -5.76 -1.52 -0.76
C GLY A 24 -5.60 -1.01 -2.18
N GLY A 25 -6.63 -1.17 -3.01
CA GLY A 25 -6.58 -0.61 -4.35
C GLY A 25 -5.40 -1.12 -5.20
N PHE A 26 -4.38 -0.27 -5.40
CA PHE A 26 -3.15 -0.55 -6.15
C PHE A 26 -1.88 -0.57 -5.28
N ASP A 27 -1.97 -0.56 -3.96
CA ASP A 27 -0.81 -0.44 -3.07
C ASP A 27 0.21 -1.56 -3.26
N VAL A 28 -0.23 -2.78 -3.57
CA VAL A 28 0.70 -3.89 -3.89
C VAL A 28 1.67 -3.53 -5.03
N PHE A 29 1.32 -2.61 -5.94
CA PHE A 29 2.20 -2.16 -7.02
C PHE A 29 3.38 -1.35 -6.50
N VAL A 30 3.18 -0.50 -5.48
CA VAL A 30 4.31 0.19 -4.84
C VAL A 30 5.20 -0.79 -4.05
N GLY A 31 4.74 -2.02 -3.81
CA GLY A 31 5.58 -3.11 -3.32
C GLY A 31 6.50 -3.73 -4.37
N LEU A 32 6.27 -3.53 -5.69
CA LEU A 32 7.00 -4.23 -6.74
C LEU A 32 8.52 -3.93 -6.75
N PRO A 33 8.99 -2.68 -6.61
CA PRO A 33 10.42 -2.43 -6.53
C PRO A 33 11.09 -3.12 -5.34
N ILE A 34 10.39 -3.22 -4.21
CA ILE A 34 10.84 -3.92 -3.01
C ILE A 34 10.88 -5.44 -3.29
N TYR A 35 9.83 -5.98 -3.89
CA TYR A 35 9.72 -7.40 -4.28
C TYR A 35 10.91 -7.84 -5.15
N PHE A 36 11.18 -7.11 -6.25
CA PHE A 36 12.29 -7.46 -7.15
C PHE A 36 13.65 -7.32 -6.46
N THR A 37 13.81 -6.31 -5.61
CA THR A 37 15.04 -6.11 -4.85
C THR A 37 15.31 -7.27 -3.89
N LEU A 38 14.32 -7.66 -3.09
CA LEU A 38 14.46 -8.73 -2.10
C LEU A 38 14.60 -10.11 -2.75
N ARG A 39 13.87 -10.39 -3.84
CA ARG A 39 14.05 -11.61 -4.65
C ARG A 39 15.48 -11.74 -5.15
N ARG A 40 16.06 -10.66 -5.70
CA ARG A 40 17.46 -10.64 -6.15
C ARG A 40 18.46 -10.87 -5.03
N LEU A 41 18.12 -10.49 -3.80
CA LEU A 41 18.92 -10.74 -2.59
C LEU A 41 18.75 -12.15 -2.02
N GLY A 42 17.90 -12.99 -2.63
CA GLY A 42 17.73 -14.40 -2.27
C GLY A 42 16.63 -14.68 -1.25
N TYR A 43 15.80 -13.68 -0.89
CA TYR A 43 14.63 -13.91 -0.05
C TYR A 43 13.53 -14.63 -0.83
N ASN A 44 12.75 -15.45 -0.14
CA ASN A 44 11.45 -15.90 -0.62
C ASN A 44 10.45 -14.76 -0.35
N VAL A 45 9.84 -14.21 -1.39
CA VAL A 45 9.01 -12.99 -1.26
C VAL A 45 7.64 -13.26 -1.85
N HIS A 46 6.62 -12.87 -1.13
CA HIS A 46 5.22 -13.04 -1.48
C HIS A 46 4.53 -11.68 -1.57
N LEU A 47 3.54 -11.59 -2.46
CA LEU A 47 2.75 -10.38 -2.68
C LEU A 47 1.32 -10.60 -2.19
N ALA A 48 0.80 -9.65 -1.44
CA ALA A 48 -0.60 -9.59 -1.04
C ALA A 48 -1.16 -8.18 -1.18
N ASN A 49 -2.48 -8.05 -1.22
CA ASN A 49 -3.17 -6.77 -1.25
C ASN A 49 -4.44 -6.82 -0.42
N TYR A 50 -4.75 -5.74 0.31
CA TYR A 50 -6.09 -5.54 0.83
C TYR A 50 -7.04 -5.21 -0.34
N SER A 51 -7.73 -6.21 -0.88
CA SER A 51 -8.26 -6.11 -2.24
C SER A 51 -9.55 -5.31 -2.31
N PHE A 52 -9.67 -4.48 -3.35
CA PHE A 52 -10.93 -3.85 -3.73
C PHE A 52 -11.72 -4.69 -4.74
N CYS A 53 -11.17 -5.82 -5.19
CA CYS A 53 -11.89 -6.74 -6.05
C CYS A 53 -12.99 -7.46 -5.25
N ASP A 54 -14.18 -7.56 -5.84
CA ASP A 54 -15.24 -8.39 -5.31
C ASP A 54 -14.88 -9.88 -5.52
N PHE A 55 -14.81 -10.64 -4.42
CA PHE A 55 -14.39 -12.04 -4.45
C PHE A 55 -15.36 -12.96 -5.22
N MET A 56 -16.64 -12.61 -5.30
CA MET A 56 -17.59 -13.35 -6.12
C MET A 56 -17.31 -13.11 -7.60
N LEU A 57 -17.04 -11.86 -8.00
CA LEU A 57 -16.62 -11.54 -9.36
C LEU A 57 -15.28 -12.24 -9.69
N ALA A 58 -14.27 -12.14 -8.84
CA ALA A 58 -13.00 -12.83 -9.05
C ALA A 58 -13.22 -14.34 -9.26
N SER A 59 -14.01 -14.97 -8.39
CA SER A 59 -14.29 -16.41 -8.46
C SER A 59 -15.00 -16.82 -9.76
N MET A 60 -15.94 -16.02 -10.24
CA MET A 60 -16.67 -16.30 -11.49
C MET A 60 -15.82 -16.17 -12.76
N PHE A 61 -14.79 -15.32 -12.74
CA PHE A 61 -14.09 -14.90 -13.96
C PHE A 61 -12.59 -15.22 -13.99
N SER A 62 -12.03 -15.83 -12.95
CA SER A 62 -10.58 -16.12 -12.87
C SER A 62 -10.19 -17.45 -12.20
N GLU A 63 -11.14 -18.22 -11.66
CA GLU A 63 -10.87 -19.47 -10.91
C GLU A 63 -9.70 -19.34 -9.90
N PRO A 64 -9.77 -18.37 -8.96
CA PRO A 64 -8.68 -18.07 -8.04
C PRO A 64 -8.38 -19.25 -7.10
N ILE A 65 -7.19 -19.25 -6.52
CA ILE A 65 -6.82 -20.22 -5.48
C ILE A 65 -7.56 -19.84 -4.20
N ALA A 66 -8.51 -20.66 -3.75
CA ALA A 66 -9.21 -20.42 -2.50
C ALA A 66 -8.41 -20.97 -1.31
N LEU A 67 -7.73 -20.10 -0.57
CA LEU A 67 -7.04 -20.48 0.67
C LEU A 67 -8.01 -20.48 1.86
N SER A 68 -8.85 -19.46 1.95
CA SER A 68 -9.97 -19.36 2.89
C SER A 68 -11.06 -18.43 2.33
N PRO A 69 -12.21 -18.28 2.99
CA PRO A 69 -13.21 -17.27 2.59
C PRO A 69 -12.69 -15.83 2.59
N LEU A 70 -11.61 -15.57 3.33
CA LEU A 70 -11.01 -14.25 3.52
C LEU A 70 -9.74 -14.03 2.69
N VAL A 71 -9.20 -15.10 2.06
CA VAL A 71 -7.94 -15.06 1.32
C VAL A 71 -8.03 -15.85 0.03
N LEU A 72 -7.84 -15.14 -1.09
CA LEU A 72 -7.78 -15.72 -2.44
C LEU A 72 -6.43 -15.46 -3.09
N GLY A 73 -5.87 -16.43 -3.80
CA GLY A 73 -4.73 -16.23 -4.70
C GLY A 73 -5.25 -15.82 -6.08
N ALA A 74 -4.96 -14.60 -6.51
CA ALA A 74 -5.38 -14.09 -7.80
C ALA A 74 -4.77 -14.89 -8.96
N ARG A 75 -5.58 -15.09 -10.00
CA ARG A 75 -5.15 -15.68 -11.27
C ARG A 75 -5.49 -14.72 -12.40
N PRO A 76 -4.84 -14.86 -13.57
CA PRO A 76 -5.23 -14.10 -14.76
C PRO A 76 -6.74 -14.21 -15.01
N PRO A 77 -7.45 -13.10 -15.27
CA PRO A 77 -8.86 -13.20 -15.64
C PRO A 77 -9.01 -13.97 -16.95
N GLN A 78 -10.21 -14.49 -17.22
CA GLN A 78 -10.56 -15.07 -18.52
C GLN A 78 -10.79 -13.95 -19.57
N ASP A 79 -11.46 -14.25 -20.68
CA ASP A 79 -11.63 -13.34 -21.81
C ASP A 79 -12.52 -12.11 -21.53
N LYS A 80 -13.21 -12.07 -20.39
CA LYS A 80 -14.11 -10.95 -20.05
C LYS A 80 -13.39 -9.91 -19.19
N PRO A 81 -13.41 -8.63 -19.58
CA PRO A 81 -12.80 -7.58 -18.79
C PRO A 81 -13.54 -7.42 -17.46
N LEU A 82 -12.77 -7.39 -16.37
CA LEU A 82 -13.28 -7.09 -15.04
C LEU A 82 -13.07 -5.60 -14.75
N PRO A 83 -14.08 -4.89 -14.20
CA PRO A 83 -13.97 -3.46 -13.93
C PRO A 83 -12.94 -3.13 -12.84
N TYR A 84 -12.65 -4.05 -11.90
CA TYR A 84 -11.59 -3.89 -10.91
C TYR A 84 -10.97 -5.25 -10.58
N TYR A 85 -9.75 -5.52 -11.08
CA TYR A 85 -9.03 -6.76 -10.80
C TYR A 85 -7.51 -6.62 -10.96
N ALA A 86 -6.95 -5.61 -10.28
CA ALA A 86 -5.56 -5.22 -10.43
C ALA A 86 -4.58 -6.38 -10.12
N GLU A 87 -4.90 -7.19 -9.12
CA GLU A 87 -4.08 -8.33 -8.68
C GLU A 87 -4.04 -9.45 -9.72
N GLY A 88 -5.17 -9.77 -10.36
CA GLY A 88 -5.21 -10.79 -11.41
C GLY A 88 -4.54 -10.35 -12.70
N TYR A 89 -4.69 -9.08 -13.08
CA TYR A 89 -3.94 -8.54 -14.22
C TYR A 89 -2.44 -8.42 -13.92
N LEU A 90 -2.05 -8.16 -12.67
CA LEU A 90 -0.65 -8.23 -12.24
C LEU A 90 -0.11 -9.67 -12.31
N ALA A 91 -0.88 -10.66 -11.88
CA ALA A 91 -0.52 -12.07 -12.03
C ALA A 91 -0.32 -12.44 -13.52
N ARG A 92 -1.20 -11.94 -14.40
CA ARG A 92 -1.05 -12.10 -15.86
C ARG A 92 0.21 -11.44 -16.40
N TRP A 93 0.53 -10.22 -15.94
CA TRP A 93 1.77 -9.54 -16.34
C TRP A 93 3.01 -10.34 -15.96
N PHE A 94 3.07 -10.91 -14.75
CA PHE A 94 4.16 -11.80 -14.34
C PHE A 94 4.27 -13.01 -15.27
N GLN A 95 3.15 -13.66 -15.58
CA GLN A 95 3.11 -14.83 -16.44
C GLN A 95 3.58 -14.52 -17.88
N GLU A 96 3.04 -13.47 -18.49
CA GLU A 96 3.27 -13.16 -19.90
C GLU A 96 4.60 -12.42 -20.14
N THR A 97 4.97 -11.51 -19.25
CA THR A 97 6.11 -10.61 -19.45
C THR A 97 7.35 -11.06 -18.69
N GLN A 98 7.20 -11.55 -17.46
CA GLN A 98 8.33 -12.02 -16.64
C GLN A 98 8.55 -13.53 -16.76
N GLN A 99 7.62 -14.29 -17.37
CA GLN A 99 7.64 -15.75 -17.46
C GLN A 99 7.72 -16.42 -16.08
N GLU A 100 7.10 -15.80 -15.08
CA GLU A 100 7.02 -16.30 -13.70
C GLU A 100 5.56 -16.54 -13.31
N ASP A 101 5.31 -17.66 -12.62
CA ASP A 101 4.01 -17.93 -12.00
C ASP A 101 4.03 -17.35 -10.57
N VAL A 102 3.58 -16.10 -10.45
CA VAL A 102 3.55 -15.36 -9.18
C VAL A 102 2.11 -15.23 -8.72
N THR A 103 1.80 -15.83 -7.57
CA THR A 103 0.50 -15.64 -6.92
C THR A 103 0.45 -14.28 -6.23
N ILE A 104 -0.53 -13.46 -6.60
CA ILE A 104 -0.86 -12.22 -5.88
C ILE A 104 -2.02 -12.52 -4.95
N TRP A 105 -1.74 -12.59 -3.65
CA TRP A 105 -2.76 -12.88 -2.65
C TRP A 105 -3.67 -11.67 -2.43
N MET A 106 -4.95 -11.93 -2.20
CA MET A 106 -5.98 -10.94 -1.99
C MET A 106 -6.62 -11.21 -0.63
N PHE A 107 -6.62 -10.21 0.23
CA PHE A 107 -7.46 -10.20 1.42
C PHE A 107 -8.83 -9.62 1.07
N ALA A 108 -9.89 -10.20 1.62
CA ALA A 108 -11.26 -9.71 1.43
C ALA A 108 -11.45 -8.33 2.07
N LYS A 109 -12.20 -7.44 1.39
CA LYS A 109 -12.57 -6.13 1.93
C LYS A 109 -13.50 -6.27 3.14
N THR A 110 -12.95 -6.12 4.35
CA THR A 110 -13.59 -6.46 5.64
C THR A 110 -13.18 -5.44 6.73
N GLY A 111 -13.68 -5.60 7.95
CA GLY A 111 -13.12 -4.90 9.12
C GLY A 111 -11.83 -5.57 9.61
N ALA A 112 -11.24 -5.06 10.68
CA ALA A 112 -9.95 -5.57 11.16
C ALA A 112 -10.05 -6.99 11.74
N GLY A 113 -11.17 -7.37 12.35
CA GLY A 113 -11.36 -8.69 12.97
C GLY A 113 -11.17 -9.84 11.97
N PRO A 114 -11.98 -9.91 10.90
CA PRO A 114 -11.78 -10.90 9.84
C PRO A 114 -10.43 -10.75 9.13
N LEU A 115 -9.94 -9.52 8.94
CA LEU A 115 -8.65 -9.32 8.29
C LEU A 115 -7.49 -9.92 9.10
N MET A 116 -7.55 -9.91 10.44
CA MET A 116 -6.58 -10.62 11.29
C MET A 116 -6.54 -12.12 10.99
N GLU A 117 -7.71 -12.76 10.84
CA GLU A 117 -7.81 -14.18 10.48
C GLU A 117 -7.21 -14.44 9.10
N GLY A 118 -7.49 -13.55 8.13
CA GLY A 118 -6.89 -13.61 6.81
C GLY A 118 -5.36 -13.56 6.85
N TYR A 119 -4.80 -12.58 7.55
CA TYR A 119 -3.35 -12.46 7.73
C TYR A 119 -2.75 -13.67 8.45
N ALA A 120 -3.38 -14.17 9.51
CA ALA A 120 -2.92 -15.36 10.22
C ALA A 120 -2.88 -16.59 9.29
N THR A 121 -3.97 -16.82 8.54
CA THR A 121 -4.08 -17.92 7.56
C THR A 121 -2.99 -17.84 6.50
N LEU A 122 -2.80 -16.65 5.90
CA LEU A 122 -1.84 -16.48 4.82
C LEU A 122 -0.40 -16.60 5.32
N THR A 123 -0.08 -16.03 6.46
CA THR A 123 1.29 -16.06 7.01
C THR A 123 1.68 -17.46 7.47
N GLU A 124 0.74 -18.25 8.00
CA GLU A 124 0.95 -19.68 8.26
C GLU A 124 1.19 -20.46 6.97
N HIS A 125 0.31 -20.27 5.96
CA HIS A 125 0.42 -20.95 4.66
C HIS A 125 1.77 -20.71 3.97
N LEU A 126 2.27 -19.47 4.02
CA LEU A 126 3.52 -19.04 3.39
C LEU A 126 4.75 -19.17 4.31
N SER A 127 4.54 -19.58 5.57
CA SER A 127 5.58 -19.63 6.60
C SER A 127 6.38 -18.32 6.69
N THR A 128 5.66 -17.19 6.67
CA THR A 128 6.25 -15.85 6.63
C THR A 128 6.90 -15.49 7.97
N ASP A 129 8.12 -14.94 7.90
CA ASP A 129 8.88 -14.46 9.07
C ASP A 129 9.22 -12.96 9.00
N ALA A 130 8.77 -12.24 7.97
CA ALA A 130 8.71 -10.77 7.97
C ALA A 130 7.49 -10.25 7.19
N LEU A 131 6.90 -9.17 7.67
CA LEU A 131 5.84 -8.43 6.98
C LEU A 131 6.34 -7.03 6.61
N ILE A 132 6.13 -6.64 5.35
CA ILE A 132 6.32 -5.28 4.87
C ILE A 132 4.96 -4.80 4.36
N LEU A 133 4.31 -3.93 5.12
CA LEU A 133 3.16 -3.19 4.64
C LEU A 133 3.62 -2.12 3.66
N VAL A 134 2.89 -1.94 2.57
CA VAL A 134 3.19 -0.92 1.57
C VAL A 134 1.95 -0.05 1.33
N ASP A 135 2.19 1.24 1.20
CA ASP A 135 1.16 2.27 1.04
C ASP A 135 1.53 3.17 -0.14
N GLY A 136 0.61 3.29 -1.09
CA GLY A 136 0.68 4.25 -2.17
C GLY A 136 0.21 5.62 -1.70
N GLY A 137 1.11 6.40 -1.10
CA GLY A 137 0.75 7.61 -0.40
C GLY A 137 1.58 7.76 0.85
N VAL A 138 1.06 8.49 1.84
CA VAL A 138 1.59 8.60 3.21
C VAL A 138 0.48 8.72 4.25
N ASP A 139 -0.77 8.41 3.93
CA ASP A 139 -1.87 8.50 4.89
C ASP A 139 -1.89 7.34 5.90
N SER A 140 -1.19 6.23 5.63
CA SER A 140 -0.98 5.14 6.61
C SER A 140 -0.24 5.58 7.89
N ILE A 141 0.51 6.68 7.86
CA ILE A 141 1.17 7.26 9.04
C ILE A 141 0.34 8.34 9.74
N MET A 142 -0.90 8.56 9.30
CA MET A 142 -1.83 9.47 9.97
C MET A 142 -2.33 8.84 11.27
N ARG A 143 -2.59 9.71 12.25
CA ARG A 143 -2.98 9.31 13.60
C ARG A 143 -4.50 9.32 13.78
N GLY A 144 -5.19 10.14 13.00
CA GLY A 144 -6.64 10.35 13.05
C GLY A 144 -7.09 11.66 13.68
N ASP A 145 -6.17 12.49 14.20
CA ASP A 145 -6.45 13.82 14.77
C ASP A 145 -6.08 14.98 13.82
N GLU A 146 -5.64 14.69 12.61
CA GLU A 146 -5.28 15.65 11.57
C GLU A 146 -6.52 16.32 10.94
N ALA A 147 -6.37 17.56 10.48
CA ALA A 147 -7.24 18.09 9.44
C ALA A 147 -6.77 17.55 8.08
N GLY A 148 -7.61 16.78 7.38
CA GLY A 148 -7.26 16.10 6.13
C GLY A 148 -6.39 14.86 6.34
N PRO A 149 -6.94 13.77 6.91
CA PRO A 149 -6.19 12.55 7.20
C PRO A 149 -6.16 11.55 6.04
N GLY A 150 -6.68 11.88 4.86
CA GLY A 150 -6.68 10.96 3.72
C GLY A 150 -7.69 9.81 3.86
N THR A 151 -7.33 8.69 3.24
CA THR A 151 -7.98 7.38 3.33
C THR A 151 -7.45 6.52 4.46
N LEU A 152 -7.03 7.14 5.58
CA LEU A 152 -6.38 6.45 6.70
C LEU A 152 -7.09 5.20 7.25
N LEU A 153 -8.39 5.06 7.01
CA LEU A 153 -9.21 4.03 7.65
C LEU A 153 -8.83 2.65 7.13
N GLU A 154 -8.71 2.49 5.81
CA GLU A 154 -8.28 1.24 5.19
C GLU A 154 -6.87 0.84 5.67
N ASP A 155 -5.92 1.77 5.68
CA ASP A 155 -4.58 1.53 6.23
C ASP A 155 -4.60 1.15 7.71
N SER A 156 -5.44 1.83 8.49
CA SER A 156 -5.59 1.54 9.92
C SER A 156 -6.20 0.15 10.16
N ILE A 157 -7.10 -0.31 9.30
CA ILE A 157 -7.64 -1.69 9.34
C ILE A 157 -6.50 -2.70 9.09
N SER A 158 -5.68 -2.49 8.06
CA SER A 158 -4.53 -3.33 7.75
C SER A 158 -3.45 -3.32 8.84
N LEU A 159 -3.13 -2.14 9.39
CA LEU A 159 -2.20 -1.99 10.52
C LEU A 159 -2.73 -2.67 11.78
N THR A 160 -4.02 -2.59 12.05
CA THR A 160 -4.67 -3.29 13.16
C THR A 160 -4.55 -4.81 12.99
N ALA A 161 -4.78 -5.32 11.78
CA ALA A 161 -4.64 -6.74 11.50
C ALA A 161 -3.19 -7.23 11.58
N ALA A 162 -2.24 -6.44 11.09
CA ALA A 162 -0.82 -6.74 11.18
C ALA A 162 -0.28 -6.72 12.63
N ASN A 163 -0.89 -5.92 13.52
CA ASN A 163 -0.47 -5.81 14.91
C ASN A 163 -0.54 -7.16 15.65
N THR A 164 -1.58 -7.96 15.38
CA THR A 164 -1.83 -9.22 16.10
C THR A 164 -0.97 -10.39 15.63
N LEU A 165 -0.29 -10.24 14.49
CA LEU A 165 0.61 -11.26 13.96
C LEU A 165 1.83 -11.45 14.85
N ASN A 166 2.16 -12.70 15.18
CA ASN A 166 3.40 -13.03 15.88
C ASN A 166 4.56 -13.24 14.89
N ILE A 167 4.91 -12.18 14.16
CA ILE A 167 6.02 -12.16 13.19
C ILE A 167 7.10 -11.21 13.74
N PRO A 168 8.38 -11.61 13.73
CA PRO A 168 9.45 -10.86 14.39
C PRO A 168 9.76 -9.50 13.75
N VAL A 169 9.44 -9.33 12.47
CA VAL A 169 9.74 -8.11 11.73
C VAL A 169 8.48 -7.60 11.02
N LYS A 170 8.07 -6.38 11.36
CA LYS A 170 6.97 -5.64 10.72
C LYS A 170 7.45 -4.26 10.31
N LEU A 171 7.45 -3.98 9.01
CA LEU A 171 7.87 -2.71 8.42
C LEU A 171 6.71 -2.07 7.67
N LEU A 172 6.75 -0.76 7.52
CA LEU A 172 5.87 0.01 6.66
C LEU A 172 6.73 0.81 5.67
N ALA A 173 6.37 0.78 4.39
CA ALA A 173 6.99 1.56 3.34
C ALA A 173 5.93 2.36 2.57
N CYS A 174 6.04 3.68 2.64
CA CYS A 174 5.12 4.60 1.96
C CYS A 174 5.80 5.18 0.73
N LEU A 175 5.16 5.17 -0.44
CA LEU A 175 5.68 5.75 -1.69
C LEU A 175 4.66 6.68 -2.31
N GLY A 176 5.07 7.91 -2.63
CA GLY A 176 4.20 8.89 -3.28
C GLY A 176 3.82 10.09 -2.42
N PHE A 177 4.68 10.53 -1.50
CA PHE A 177 4.41 11.78 -0.76
C PHE A 177 4.01 12.92 -1.72
N GLY A 178 2.80 13.45 -1.57
CA GLY A 178 2.23 14.48 -2.45
C GLY A 178 1.16 13.99 -3.41
N THR A 179 0.89 12.69 -3.51
CA THR A 179 -0.07 12.15 -4.49
C THR A 179 -1.51 12.15 -4.02
N GLU A 180 -1.79 12.20 -2.72
CA GLU A 180 -3.14 12.05 -2.16
C GLU A 180 -3.89 13.40 -2.06
N ILE A 181 -4.07 14.05 -3.21
CA ILE A 181 -4.69 15.39 -3.28
C ILE A 181 -6.22 15.27 -3.20
N GLU A 182 -6.80 14.26 -3.85
CA GLU A 182 -8.22 13.94 -3.85
C GLU A 182 -8.72 13.53 -2.46
N GLU A 183 -7.87 12.86 -1.70
CA GLU A 183 -8.12 12.41 -0.33
C GLU A 183 -7.86 13.53 0.70
N GLU A 184 -7.49 14.72 0.21
CA GLU A 184 -7.22 15.93 0.98
C GLU A 184 -6.13 15.79 2.04
N VAL A 185 -5.14 14.91 1.85
CA VAL A 185 -4.07 14.69 2.83
C VAL A 185 -3.33 15.99 3.15
N CYS A 186 -3.26 16.33 4.44
CA CYS A 186 -2.44 17.45 4.90
C CYS A 186 -0.98 17.00 5.04
N HIS A 187 -0.20 17.26 4.00
CA HIS A 187 1.21 16.89 3.92
C HIS A 187 2.09 17.57 4.99
N HIS A 188 1.66 18.72 5.55
CA HIS A 188 2.30 19.28 6.73
C HIS A 188 2.18 18.34 7.94
N HIS A 189 0.97 17.80 8.17
CA HIS A 189 0.75 16.84 9.25
C HIS A 189 1.45 15.51 8.99
N ALA A 190 1.53 15.06 7.73
CA ALA A 190 2.37 13.92 7.36
C ALA A 190 3.82 14.12 7.83
N LEU A 191 4.44 15.26 7.51
CA LEU A 191 5.80 15.58 7.96
C LEU A 191 5.92 15.70 9.49
N GLU A 192 4.91 16.29 10.16
CA GLU A 192 4.87 16.36 11.62
C GLU A 192 4.80 14.95 12.24
N ASN A 193 4.02 14.04 11.64
CA ASN A 193 3.93 12.64 12.07
C ASN A 193 5.23 11.88 11.81
N ILE A 194 5.89 12.08 10.67
CA ILE A 194 7.23 11.53 10.39
C ILE A 194 8.22 11.98 11.47
N ALA A 195 8.20 13.27 11.84
CA ALA A 195 9.06 13.79 12.90
C ALA A 195 8.75 13.17 14.27
N ALA A 196 7.47 12.96 14.59
CA ALA A 196 7.05 12.29 15.81
C ALA A 196 7.51 10.81 15.84
N LEU A 197 7.34 10.07 14.74
CA LEU A 197 7.81 8.70 14.58
C LEU A 197 9.34 8.61 14.65
N ALA A 198 10.06 9.58 14.08
CA ALA A 198 11.51 9.66 14.20
C ALA A 198 11.96 9.86 15.65
N LYS A 199 11.27 10.73 16.40
CA LYS A 199 11.53 10.93 17.83
C LYS A 199 11.25 9.67 18.66
N ALA A 200 10.28 8.86 18.24
CA ALA A 200 9.98 7.56 18.84
C ALA A 200 10.93 6.43 18.37
N GLY A 201 11.87 6.70 17.46
CA GLY A 201 12.78 5.70 16.89
C GLY A 201 12.15 4.80 15.82
N GLY A 202 10.94 5.14 15.35
CA GLY A 202 10.20 4.40 14.33
C GLY A 202 10.58 4.75 12.90
N PHE A 203 11.15 5.93 12.63
CA PHE A 203 11.59 6.31 11.28
C PHE A 203 12.93 5.64 10.93
N LEU A 204 12.94 4.85 9.85
CA LEU A 204 14.10 4.08 9.40
C LEU A 204 14.88 4.78 8.27
N GLY A 205 14.38 5.91 7.78
CA GLY A 205 14.98 6.70 6.71
C GLY A 205 14.20 6.62 5.40
N ASN A 206 14.79 7.15 4.33
CA ASN A 206 14.19 7.16 2.99
C ASN A 206 15.20 6.82 1.90
N CYS A 207 14.69 6.31 0.79
CA CYS A 207 15.46 6.06 -0.43
C CYS A 207 14.60 6.39 -1.66
N SER A 208 15.22 6.77 -2.77
CA SER A 208 14.49 7.16 -3.99
C SER A 208 14.55 6.09 -5.07
N LEU A 209 13.47 5.96 -5.83
CA LEU A 209 13.50 5.38 -7.17
C LEU A 209 14.22 6.33 -8.14
N THR A 210 14.92 5.76 -9.11
CA THR A 210 15.51 6.50 -10.25
C THR A 210 15.24 5.73 -11.54
N PRO A 211 15.19 6.41 -12.70
CA PRO A 211 14.77 5.77 -13.96
C PRO A 211 15.75 4.72 -14.47
N GLN A 212 17.00 4.74 -13.99
CA GLN A 212 18.03 3.75 -14.35
C GLN A 212 17.87 2.42 -13.60
N MET A 213 17.02 2.34 -12.58
CA MET A 213 16.82 1.13 -11.80
C MET A 213 15.95 0.13 -12.59
N ASP A 214 16.46 -1.09 -12.82
CA ASP A 214 15.69 -2.20 -13.41
C ASP A 214 14.37 -2.45 -12.64
N VAL A 215 14.42 -2.36 -11.30
CA VAL A 215 13.23 -2.54 -10.46
C VAL A 215 12.17 -1.46 -10.67
N PHE A 216 12.57 -0.23 -11.02
CA PHE A 216 11.64 0.83 -11.38
C PHE A 216 11.03 0.59 -12.76
N GLN A 217 11.84 0.20 -13.74
CA GLN A 217 11.37 -0.08 -15.11
C GLN A 217 10.33 -1.21 -15.13
N LYS A 218 10.54 -2.25 -14.32
CA LYS A 218 9.58 -3.33 -14.13
C LYS A 218 8.29 -2.86 -13.44
N PHE A 219 8.42 -2.03 -12.40
CA PHE A 219 7.27 -1.43 -11.74
C PHE A 219 6.42 -0.59 -12.71
N GLU A 220 7.03 0.31 -13.48
CA GLU A 220 6.33 1.09 -14.51
C GLU A 220 5.66 0.19 -15.56
N ALA A 221 6.37 -0.84 -16.04
CA ALA A 221 5.81 -1.77 -17.03
C ALA A 221 4.59 -2.53 -16.50
N ALA A 222 4.63 -3.02 -15.26
CA ALA A 222 3.51 -3.71 -14.62
C ALA A 222 2.30 -2.78 -14.43
N CYS A 223 2.56 -1.56 -13.95
CA CYS A 223 1.56 -0.51 -13.81
C CYS A 223 0.83 -0.24 -15.14
N ARG A 224 1.57 0.09 -16.20
CA ARG A 224 1.00 0.35 -17.53
C ARG A 224 0.24 -0.84 -18.07
N TYR A 225 0.79 -2.05 -17.93
CA TYR A 225 0.13 -3.27 -18.39
C TYR A 225 -1.27 -3.42 -17.80
N VAL A 226 -1.45 -3.13 -16.50
CA VAL A 226 -2.76 -3.24 -15.83
C VAL A 226 -3.70 -2.09 -16.20
N TRP A 227 -3.21 -0.86 -16.27
CA TRP A 227 -4.03 0.32 -16.62
C TRP A 227 -4.54 0.33 -18.04
N GLU A 228 -3.81 -0.29 -18.95
CA GLU A 228 -4.13 -0.34 -20.37
C GLU A 228 -5.08 -1.51 -20.71
N GLN A 229 -5.48 -2.30 -19.70
CA GLN A 229 -6.53 -3.30 -19.86
C GLN A 229 -7.90 -2.64 -20.12
N PRO A 230 -8.76 -3.25 -20.95
CA PRO A 230 -10.04 -2.65 -21.31
C PRO A 230 -10.90 -2.33 -20.07
N ARG A 231 -11.25 -1.05 -19.90
CA ARG A 231 -12.11 -0.52 -18.80
C ARG A 231 -11.53 -0.70 -17.39
N HIS A 232 -10.24 -0.98 -17.26
CA HIS A 232 -9.61 -1.04 -15.95
C HIS A 232 -9.28 0.38 -15.44
N PRO A 233 -9.50 0.69 -14.16
CA PRO A 233 -9.12 1.98 -13.59
C PRO A 233 -7.60 2.13 -13.56
N LYS A 234 -7.16 3.38 -13.58
CA LYS A 234 -5.77 3.76 -13.34
C LYS A 234 -5.61 4.15 -11.88
N SER A 235 -4.44 3.89 -11.31
CA SER A 235 -4.11 4.37 -9.96
C SER A 235 -3.68 5.82 -10.03
N HIS A 236 -4.44 6.70 -9.38
CA HIS A 236 -4.13 8.13 -9.29
C HIS A 236 -2.80 8.40 -8.54
N ILE A 237 -2.34 7.47 -7.70
CA ILE A 237 -1.05 7.54 -7.00
C ILE A 237 0.10 7.31 -7.98
N THR A 238 0.13 6.12 -8.57
CA THR A 238 1.27 5.68 -9.37
C THR A 238 1.35 6.35 -10.74
N THR A 239 0.24 6.89 -11.27
CA THR A 239 0.27 7.80 -12.44
C THR A 239 0.95 9.14 -12.14
N ARG A 240 1.24 9.45 -10.87
CA ARG A 240 2.01 10.64 -10.44
C ARG A 240 3.42 10.29 -9.98
N VAL A 241 3.60 9.13 -9.35
CA VAL A 241 4.93 8.62 -8.95
C VAL A 241 5.82 8.37 -10.17
N ILE A 242 5.32 7.70 -11.21
CA ILE A 242 6.11 7.37 -12.41
C ILE A 242 6.64 8.62 -13.12
N PRO A 243 5.83 9.64 -13.47
CA PRO A 243 6.37 10.85 -14.08
C PRO A 243 7.32 11.61 -13.14
N ALA A 244 7.09 11.61 -11.81
CA ALA A 244 8.05 12.20 -10.87
C ALA A 244 9.43 11.53 -10.93
N VAL A 245 9.49 10.19 -11.06
CA VAL A 245 10.76 9.46 -11.23
C VAL A 245 11.44 9.82 -12.55
N HIS A 246 10.67 10.05 -13.61
CA HIS A 246 11.20 10.53 -14.90
C HIS A 246 11.62 12.00 -14.89
N GLY A 247 11.37 12.73 -13.81
CA GLY A 247 11.77 14.13 -13.64
C GLY A 247 10.72 15.15 -14.06
N GLU A 248 9.48 14.73 -14.31
CA GLU A 248 8.36 15.65 -14.52
C GLU A 248 8.04 16.43 -13.23
N PHE A 249 7.47 17.63 -13.38
CA PHE A 249 7.23 18.53 -12.26
C PHE A 249 6.01 19.43 -12.47
N GLY A 250 5.32 19.75 -11.37
CA GLY A 250 4.16 20.63 -11.37
C GLY A 250 2.88 19.93 -11.81
N ASN A 251 1.99 20.66 -12.48
CA ASN A 251 0.69 20.15 -12.92
C ASN A 251 0.81 19.27 -14.17
N HIS A 252 1.44 18.10 -14.03
CA HIS A 252 1.71 17.14 -15.10
C HIS A 252 0.80 15.91 -14.97
N TYR A 253 0.04 15.59 -16.02
CA TYR A 253 -0.82 14.41 -16.08
C TYR A 253 -0.23 13.38 -17.04
N MET A 254 -0.03 12.15 -16.56
CA MET A 254 0.54 11.06 -17.34
C MET A 254 -0.43 10.58 -18.43
N TYR A 255 -1.74 10.62 -18.15
CA TYR A 255 -2.79 10.24 -19.09
C TYR A 255 -3.78 11.39 -19.33
N PRO A 256 -4.29 11.59 -20.55
CA PRO A 256 -5.26 12.65 -20.84
C PRO A 256 -6.61 12.47 -20.13
N ASP A 257 -6.96 11.22 -19.79
CA ASP A 257 -8.21 10.82 -19.13
C ASP A 257 -8.07 10.67 -17.60
N ASP A 258 -6.92 11.05 -17.03
CA ASP A 258 -6.66 11.11 -15.57
C ASP A 258 -7.53 12.17 -14.86
N ASP A 259 -8.44 12.82 -15.61
CA ASP A 259 -9.36 13.86 -15.21
C ASP A 259 -10.78 13.53 -15.72
N THR A 260 -11.54 12.80 -14.92
CA THR A 260 -12.99 12.69 -15.12
C THR A 260 -13.71 13.13 -13.85
N LEU A 261 -13.69 14.44 -13.55
CA LEU A 261 -14.88 15.24 -13.19
C LEU A 261 -14.54 16.63 -12.60
N ASN A 262 -13.31 16.88 -12.12
CA ASN A 262 -13.03 18.10 -11.32
C ASN A 262 -11.74 18.89 -11.65
N ARG A 263 -10.86 18.46 -12.57
CA ARG A 263 -9.55 19.09 -12.90
C ARG A 263 -8.81 19.64 -11.68
N ILE A 264 -8.72 18.88 -10.60
CA ILE A 264 -8.01 19.31 -9.39
C ILE A 264 -6.54 19.46 -9.78
N PRO A 265 -5.91 20.65 -9.63
CA PRO A 265 -4.51 20.82 -9.97
C PRO A 265 -3.66 19.85 -9.15
N ILE A 266 -2.84 19.05 -9.84
CA ILE A 266 -1.87 18.16 -9.20
C ILE A 266 -0.50 18.83 -9.14
N PHE A 267 0.38 18.29 -8.31
CA PHE A 267 1.73 18.81 -8.15
C PHE A 267 2.74 17.66 -8.11
N VAL A 268 3.08 17.15 -9.30
CA VAL A 268 4.15 16.18 -9.48
C VAL A 268 5.46 16.77 -8.96
N SER A 269 6.15 16.03 -8.10
CA SER A 269 7.41 16.50 -7.52
C SER A 269 8.37 15.35 -7.22
N PRO A 270 9.70 15.61 -7.13
CA PRO A 270 10.67 14.58 -6.75
C PRO A 270 10.46 13.97 -5.36
N LEU A 271 9.59 14.53 -4.51
CA LEU A 271 9.25 13.89 -3.23
C LEU A 271 8.44 12.60 -3.42
N MET A 272 7.71 12.48 -4.54
CA MET A 272 6.87 11.32 -4.85
C MET A 272 7.70 10.06 -5.17
N SER A 273 8.97 10.22 -5.57
CA SER A 273 9.87 9.09 -5.86
C SER A 273 10.49 8.46 -4.61
N LEU A 274 10.26 9.07 -3.43
CA LEU A 274 10.85 8.63 -2.16
C LEU A 274 9.99 7.56 -1.51
N TYR A 275 10.62 6.43 -1.16
CA TYR A 275 10.11 5.54 -0.14
C TYR A 275 10.44 6.08 1.25
N TRP A 276 9.43 6.15 2.10
CA TRP A 276 9.56 6.47 3.52
C TRP A 276 9.39 5.20 4.33
N TRP A 277 10.42 4.82 5.09
CA TRP A 277 10.43 3.56 5.82
C TRP A 277 10.21 3.76 7.31
N PHE A 278 9.37 2.91 7.88
CA PHE A 278 9.03 2.92 9.30
C PHE A 278 9.03 1.51 9.89
N ASN A 279 9.31 1.44 11.20
CA ASN A 279 8.91 0.30 12.01
C ASN A 279 7.37 0.35 12.16
N ALA A 280 6.66 -0.68 11.68
CA ALA A 280 5.20 -0.66 11.64
C ALA A 280 4.58 -0.64 13.03
N GLU A 281 5.21 -1.29 14.02
CA GLU A 281 4.72 -1.30 15.41
C GLU A 281 4.72 0.10 16.03
N THR A 282 5.71 0.91 15.70
CA THR A 282 5.78 2.31 16.17
C THR A 282 4.67 3.15 15.53
N VAL A 283 4.37 2.91 14.24
CA VAL A 283 3.24 3.56 13.55
C VAL A 283 1.92 3.16 14.22
N ILE A 284 1.75 1.86 14.48
CA ILE A 284 0.58 1.30 15.15
C ILE A 284 0.35 1.97 16.52
N GLN A 285 1.40 2.11 17.32
CA GLN A 285 1.32 2.74 18.65
C GLN A 285 0.95 4.23 18.60
N HIS A 286 1.20 4.90 17.48
CA HIS A 286 0.90 6.32 17.30
C HIS A 286 -0.49 6.60 16.71
N ASN A 287 -1.15 5.58 16.16
CA ASN A 287 -2.45 5.68 15.53
C ASN A 287 -3.58 5.59 16.58
N LEU A 288 -4.50 6.56 16.56
CA LEU A 288 -5.57 6.69 17.54
C LEU A 288 -6.80 5.83 17.21
N LEU A 289 -6.92 5.35 15.97
CA LEU A 289 -8.05 4.52 15.52
C LEU A 289 -7.85 3.07 15.92
N ILE A 290 -6.62 2.55 15.80
CA ILE A 290 -6.31 1.12 15.97
C ILE A 290 -6.93 0.47 17.22
N PRO A 291 -6.89 1.09 18.43
CA PRO A 291 -7.51 0.49 19.62
C PRO A 291 -9.01 0.23 19.51
N LEU A 292 -9.71 0.91 18.59
CA LEU A 292 -11.14 0.80 18.36
C LEU A 292 -11.49 -0.14 17.20
N LEU A 293 -10.51 -0.50 16.37
CA LEU A 293 -10.77 -1.25 15.13
C LEU A 293 -10.75 -2.76 15.33
N SER A 294 -10.14 -3.27 16.40
CA SER A 294 -9.90 -4.71 16.57
C SER A 294 -11.14 -5.59 16.45
N ASP A 295 -12.30 -5.11 16.92
CA ASP A 295 -13.57 -5.86 16.92
C ASP A 295 -14.48 -5.48 15.73
N THR A 296 -13.94 -4.80 14.71
CA THR A 296 -14.74 -4.40 13.54
C THR A 296 -14.81 -5.54 12.54
N GLU A 297 -16.04 -5.89 12.12
CA GLU A 297 -16.30 -7.00 11.17
C GLU A 297 -16.32 -6.52 9.72
N THR A 298 -16.82 -5.30 9.49
CA THR A 298 -16.93 -4.71 8.16
C THR A 298 -16.23 -3.35 8.09
N THR A 299 -15.93 -2.89 6.86
CA THR A 299 -15.44 -1.52 6.64
C THR A 299 -16.44 -0.46 7.12
N ILE A 300 -17.74 -0.78 7.12
CA ILE A 300 -18.79 0.10 7.66
C ILE A 300 -18.69 0.20 9.18
N ASP A 301 -18.38 -0.88 9.88
CA ASP A 301 -18.21 -0.87 11.33
C ASP A 301 -16.96 -0.08 11.73
N ALA A 302 -15.85 -0.27 11.00
CA ALA A 302 -14.65 0.53 11.14
C ALA A 302 -14.92 2.03 10.92
N PHE A 303 -15.67 2.37 9.86
CA PHE A 303 -16.07 3.76 9.60
C PHE A 303 -16.92 4.33 10.74
N ARG A 304 -17.87 3.56 11.27
CA ARG A 304 -18.70 3.99 12.41
C ARG A 304 -17.86 4.22 13.67
N ALA A 305 -16.89 3.34 13.96
CA ALA A 305 -15.98 3.49 15.09
C ALA A 305 -15.15 4.77 14.95
N TYR A 306 -14.58 5.02 13.76
CA TYR A 306 -13.84 6.25 13.48
C TYR A 306 -14.73 7.50 13.58
N ALA A 307 -15.93 7.48 12.98
CA ALA A 307 -16.87 8.59 13.02
C ALA A 307 -17.35 8.90 14.46
N ALA A 308 -17.42 7.90 15.34
CA ALA A 308 -17.74 8.08 16.75
C ALA A 308 -16.56 8.66 17.55
N LEU A 309 -15.32 8.29 17.23
CA LEU A 309 -14.12 8.84 17.87
C LEU A 309 -13.89 10.31 17.48
N ARG A 310 -14.07 10.63 16.19
CA ARG A 310 -13.66 11.90 15.60
C ARG A 310 -14.10 13.16 16.36
N PRO A 311 -15.34 13.30 16.87
CA PRO A 311 -15.78 14.48 17.61
C PRO A 311 -15.10 14.65 18.98
N HIS A 312 -14.47 13.60 19.50
CA HIS A 312 -13.77 13.61 20.78
C HIS A 312 -12.26 13.89 20.62
N LEU A 313 -11.76 13.98 19.39
CA LEU A 313 -10.37 14.34 19.12
C LEU A 313 -10.20 15.86 19.07
N THR A 314 -9.05 16.33 19.52
CA THR A 314 -8.64 17.72 19.28
C THR A 314 -8.03 17.82 17.89
N ILE A 315 -8.77 18.37 16.94
CA ILE A 315 -8.32 18.40 15.54
C ILE A 315 -7.20 19.40 15.34
N ARG A 316 -6.04 18.92 14.88
CA ARG A 316 -4.91 19.77 14.51
C ARG A 316 -5.26 20.58 13.26
N PRO A 317 -5.16 21.93 13.29
CA PRO A 317 -5.55 22.77 12.15
C PRO A 317 -4.67 22.49 10.93
N ARG A 318 -5.26 22.55 9.73
CA ARG A 318 -4.52 22.38 8.46
C ARG A 318 -3.47 23.48 8.32
N LYS A 319 -2.28 23.11 7.86
CA LYS A 319 -1.16 24.02 7.55
C LYS A 319 -0.57 23.68 6.18
N ASN A 320 0.11 24.65 5.57
CA ASN A 320 0.81 24.45 4.30
C ASN A 320 2.30 24.17 4.55
N ILE A 321 3.01 23.85 3.48
CA ILE A 321 4.47 23.75 3.43
C ILE A 321 4.94 24.85 2.46
N PRO A 322 6.01 25.64 2.73
CA PRO A 322 6.89 25.65 3.92
C PRO A 322 6.44 26.59 5.06
N TYR A 323 5.27 27.24 4.95
CA TYR A 323 4.63 28.05 6.00
C TYR A 323 3.13 27.74 6.09
#